data_AF-A0A455UID3-F1
#
_entry.id   AF-A0A455UID3-F1
#
_cell.length_a   1.000
_cell.length_b   1.000
_cell.length_c   1.000
_cell.angle_alpha   90.00
_cell.angle_beta   90.00
_cell.angle_gamma   90.00
#
_symmetry.space_group_name_H-M   'P 1'
#
loop_
_entity.id
_entity.type
_entity.pdbx_description
1 polymer ?
#
loop_
_entity_poly.entity_id
_entity_poly.type
_entity_poly.pdbx_seq_one_letter_code
_entity_poly.pdbx_strand_id
1 'polypeptide(L)'
;MHIALLSRNRNLYSTRRLIEAAEQRGHTARVVDTLRCYMSITSHHPSIHYKGEEIEPFDAVIPRIGASVTFTAARCCASLK
;
A
#
# COMPACT_ATOMS: atom_id res chain seq x y z
N MET A 1 8.15 -12.29 -2.66
CA MET A 1 6.85 -11.73 -2.25
C MET A 1 6.81 -10.24 -2.55
N HIS A 2 5.68 -9.77 -3.07
CA HIS A 2 5.38 -8.38 -3.32
C HIS A 2 4.66 -7.80 -2.11
N ILE A 3 5.34 -6.93 -1.37
CA ILE A 3 4.83 -6.29 -0.17
C ILE A 3 4.43 -4.85 -0.49
N ALA A 4 3.18 -4.50 -0.23
CA ALA A 4 2.71 -3.12 -0.24
C ALA A 4 2.99 -2.46 1.11
N LEU A 5 3.67 -1.33 1.09
CA LEU A 5 3.85 -0.48 2.25
C LEU A 5 3.00 0.78 2.10
N LEU A 6 1.87 0.82 2.81
CA LEU A 6 0.97 1.97 2.78
C LEU A 6 1.57 3.10 3.62
N SER A 7 2.17 4.07 2.97
CA SER A 7 2.85 5.19 3.63
C SER A 7 2.84 6.42 2.74
N ARG A 8 2.66 7.60 3.34
CA ARG A 8 2.67 8.87 2.60
C ARG A 8 4.07 9.29 2.14
N ASN A 9 5.12 8.77 2.77
CA ASN A 9 6.48 9.21 2.47
C ASN A 9 7.48 8.04 2.56
N ARG A 10 8.14 7.79 1.43
CA ARG A 10 9.21 6.79 1.28
C ARG A 10 10.47 7.15 2.04
N ASN A 11 10.73 8.44 2.25
CA ASN A 11 11.95 8.95 2.86
C ASN A 11 11.91 8.94 4.40
N LEU A 12 10.79 8.53 5.01
CA LEU A 12 10.73 8.36 6.46
C LEU A 12 11.64 7.22 6.88
N TYR A 13 12.39 7.42 7.97
CA TYR A 13 13.32 6.41 8.50
C TYR A 13 12.65 5.03 8.67
N SER A 14 11.45 4.98 9.25
CA SER A 14 10.70 3.74 9.43
C SER A 14 10.31 3.08 8.11
N THR A 15 9.85 3.85 7.13
CA THR A 15 9.54 3.35 5.78
C THR A 15 10.79 2.76 5.13
N ARG A 16 11.92 3.48 5.20
CA ARG A 16 13.20 3.04 4.60
C ARG A 16 13.69 1.75 5.23
N ARG A 17 13.66 1.64 6.56
CA ARG A 17 14.06 0.43 7.30
C ARG A 17 13.19 -0.77 6.99
N LEU A 18 11.88 -0.58 6.78
CA LEU A 18 10.99 -1.67 6.38
C LEU A 18 11.30 -2.18 4.97
N ILE A 19 11.60 -1.27 4.04
CA ILE A 19 12.02 -1.63 2.68
C ILE A 19 13.32 -2.41 2.73
N GLU A 20 14.33 -1.90 3.43
CA GLU A 20 15.64 -2.55 3.57
C GLU A 20 15.51 -3.94 4.23
N ALA A 21 14.68 -4.09 5.26
CA ALA A 21 14.45 -5.37 5.92
C ALA A 21 13.67 -6.38 5.05
N ALA A 22 12.81 -5.89 4.14
CA ALA A 22 12.12 -6.71 3.16
C ALA A 22 13.08 -7.17 2.05
N GLU A 23 13.88 -6.25 1.52
CA GLU A 23 14.89 -6.53 0.49
C GLU A 23 15.96 -7.52 1.00
N GLN A 24 16.41 -7.36 2.25
CA GLN A 24 17.33 -8.31 2.90
C GLN A 24 16.77 -9.73 3.01
N ARG A 25 15.44 -9.89 3.01
CA ARG A 25 14.76 -11.19 3.03
C ARG A 25 14.41 -11.70 1.61
N GLY A 26 14.85 -11.01 0.57
CA GLY A 26 14.50 -11.34 -0.82
C GLY A 26 13.05 -11.01 -1.18
N HIS A 27 12.44 -10.05 -0.50
CA HIS A 27 11.10 -9.56 -0.80
C HIS A 27 11.17 -8.18 -1.46
N THR A 28 10.25 -7.90 -2.37
CA THR A 28 10.13 -6.59 -3.02
C THR A 28 9.12 -5.74 -2.26
N ALA A 29 9.50 -4.53 -1.83
CA ALA A 29 8.61 -3.61 -1.13
C ALA A 29 8.27 -2.39 -1.99
N ARG A 30 6.97 -2.19 -2.26
CA ARG A 30 6.45 -1.04 -3.01
C ARG A 30 5.75 -0.08 -2.04
N VAL A 31 6.19 1.18 -2.02
CA VAL A 31 5.52 2.21 -1.22
C VAL A 31 4.32 2.72 -1.98
N VAL A 32 3.15 2.65 -1.35
CA VAL A 32 1.87 3.06 -1.92
C VAL A 32 1.32 4.20 -1.07
N ASP A 33 1.09 5.35 -1.71
CA ASP A 33 0.48 6.50 -1.07
C ASP A 33 -1.04 6.33 -1.08
N THR A 34 -1.61 6.15 0.12
CA THR A 34 -3.05 5.92 0.31
C THR A 34 -3.91 7.07 -0.17
N LEU A 35 -3.38 8.31 -0.24
CA LEU A 35 -4.12 9.47 -0.76
C LEU A 35 -4.21 9.48 -2.29
N ARG A 36 -3.34 8.73 -2.96
CA ARG A 36 -3.31 8.59 -4.42
C ARG A 36 -3.89 7.26 -4.88
N CYS A 37 -4.47 6.50 -3.95
CA CYS A 37 -5.21 5.29 -4.26
C CYS A 37 -6.66 5.66 -4.51
N TYR A 38 -7.16 5.31 -5.68
CA TYR A 38 -8.56 5.45 -6.04
C TYR A 38 -9.11 4.03 -6.13
N MET A 39 -10.12 3.72 -5.33
CA MET A 39 -10.79 2.43 -5.35
C MET A 39 -12.03 2.55 -6.23
N SER A 40 -12.21 1.63 -7.17
CA SER A 40 -13.53 1.42 -7.76
C SER A 40 -14.42 0.73 -6.73
N ILE A 41 -15.54 1.35 -6.37
CA ILE A 41 -16.50 0.85 -5.36
C ILE A 41 -17.46 -0.19 -5.97
N THR A 42 -17.13 -0.74 -7.15
CA THR A 42 -17.93 -1.74 -7.84
C THR A 42 -17.97 -3.04 -7.04
N SER A 43 -19.17 -3.45 -6.62
CA SER A 43 -19.40 -4.57 -5.70
C SER A 43 -18.85 -5.93 -6.16
N HIS A 44 -18.65 -6.11 -7.47
CA HIS A 44 -18.23 -7.40 -8.04
C HIS A 44 -16.73 -7.53 -8.28
N HIS A 45 -16.02 -6.41 -8.47
CA HIS A 45 -14.57 -6.38 -8.70
C HIS A 45 -14.00 -5.06 -8.16
N PRO A 46 -13.65 -4.99 -6.87
CA PRO A 46 -12.98 -3.84 -6.32
C PRO A 46 -11.54 -3.79 -6.86
N SER A 47 -11.27 -2.91 -7.83
CA SER A 47 -9.92 -2.64 -8.33
C SER A 47 -9.34 -1.41 -7.64
N ILE A 48 -8.02 -1.46 -7.38
CA ILE A 48 -7.28 -0.31 -6.86
C ILE A 48 -6.45 0.28 -7.98
N HIS A 49 -6.71 1.55 -8.26
CA HIS A 49 -5.89 2.34 -9.17
C HIS A 49 -4.96 3.24 -8.36
N TYR A 50 -3.68 3.21 -8.71
CA TYR A 50 -2.67 4.09 -8.14
C TYR A 50 -1.96 4.84 -9.25
N LYS A 51 -2.04 6.18 -9.20
CA LYS A 51 -1.50 7.07 -10.24
C LYS A 51 -2.00 6.74 -11.67
N GLY A 52 -3.22 6.22 -11.79
CA GLY A 52 -3.84 5.90 -13.09
C GLY A 52 -3.57 4.47 -13.58
N GLU A 53 -2.74 3.69 -12.88
CA GLU A 53 -2.51 2.28 -13.21
C GLU A 53 -3.21 1.38 -12.20
N GLU A 54 -3.71 0.24 -12.66
CA GLU A 54 -4.21 -0.81 -11.78
C GLU A 54 -3.05 -1.42 -10.99
N ILE A 55 -3.22 -1.52 -9.68
CA ILE A 55 -2.23 -2.13 -8.81
C ILE A 55 -2.38 -3.65 -8.91
N GLU A 56 -1.27 -4.32 -9.17
CA GLU A 56 -1.17 -5.78 -9.01
C GLU A 56 -1.42 -6.21 -7.56
N PRO A 57 -2.00 -7.40 -7.34
CA PRO A 57 -2.23 -7.93 -6.00
C PRO A 57 -0.89 -8.10 -5.26
N PHE A 58 -0.88 -7.69 -4.00
CA PHE A 58 0.28 -7.84 -3.12
C PHE A 58 0.08 -9.04 -2.19
N ASP A 59 1.16 -9.78 -1.92
CA ASP A 59 1.14 -10.90 -0.98
C ASP A 59 0.89 -10.44 0.46
N ALA A 60 1.37 -9.23 0.79
CA ALA A 60 1.25 -8.65 2.11
C ALA A 60 1.13 -7.13 2.05
N VAL A 61 0.34 -6.57 2.96
CA VAL A 61 0.14 -5.12 3.11
C VAL A 61 0.56 -4.71 4.51
N ILE A 62 1.48 -3.75 4.61
CA ILE A 62 1.95 -3.15 5.86
C ILE A 62 1.38 -1.73 5.97
N PRO A 63 0.37 -1.50 6.83
CA PRO A 63 -0.20 -0.17 7.05
C PRO A 63 0.69 0.73 7.92
N ARG A 64 1.24 1.80 7.35
CA ARG A 64 1.92 2.90 8.07
C ARG A 64 1.10 4.19 7.94
N ILE A 65 -0.10 4.14 8.52
CA ILE A 65 -1.16 5.14 8.36
C ILE A 65 -1.13 6.11 9.54
N GLY A 66 -1.13 7.42 9.27
CA GLY A 66 -1.32 8.44 10.31
C GLY A 66 -2.80 8.58 10.69
N ALA A 67 -3.09 8.97 11.94
CA ALA A 67 -4.45 9.01 12.48
C ALA A 67 -5.49 9.75 11.61
N SER A 68 -5.05 10.78 10.86
CA SER A 68 -5.90 11.62 10.01
C SER A 68 -6.36 10.97 8.69
N VAL A 69 -5.81 9.82 8.29
CA VAL A 69 -6.13 9.15 7.02
C VAL A 69 -6.61 7.70 7.23
N THR A 70 -6.95 7.34 8.46
CA THR A 70 -7.32 5.98 8.88
C THR A 70 -8.48 5.40 8.09
N PHE A 71 -9.53 6.18 7.84
CA PHE A 71 -10.75 5.67 7.17
C PHE A 71 -10.48 5.26 5.72
N THR A 72 -9.88 6.14 4.93
CA THR A 72 -9.56 5.87 3.51
C THR A 72 -8.49 4.78 3.39
N ALA A 73 -7.50 4.80 4.26
CA ALA A 73 -6.41 3.83 4.22
C ALA A 73 -6.85 2.43 4.69
N ALA A 74 -7.76 2.32 5.66
CA ALA A 74 -8.35 1.05 6.07
C ALA A 74 -9.16 0.40 4.93
N ARG A 75 -9.90 1.21 4.14
CA ARG A 75 -10.59 0.72 2.96
C ARG A 75 -9.62 0.22 1.88
N CYS A 76 -8.52 0.94 1.68
CA CYS A 76 -7.45 0.53 0.76
C CYS A 76 -6.81 -0.81 1.18
N CYS A 77 -6.54 -1.02 2.48
CA CYS A 77 -6.05 -2.32 2.98
C CYS A 77 -6.99 -3.48 2.65
N ALA A 78 -8.31 -3.27 2.74
CA ALA A 78 -9.30 -4.32 2.50
C ALA A 78 -9.41 -4.71 1.02
N SER A 79 -9.05 -3.79 0.11
CA SER A 79 -9.14 -4.00 -1.34
C SER A 79 -7.79 -4.34 -2.00
N LEU A 80 -6.67 -4.27 -1.27
CA LEU A 80 -5.32 -4.68 -1.74
C LEU A 80 -5.01 -6.17 -1.50
N LYS A 81 -5.96 -6.91 -0.93
CA LYS A 81 -5.81 -8.29 -0.47
C LYS A 81 -6.78 -9.18 -1.22
#